data_AF-A0A067DD56-F1
#
_entry.id   AF-A0A067DD56-F1
#
_cell.length_a   1.000
_cell.length_b   1.000
_cell.length_c   1.000
_cell.angle_alpha   90.00
_cell.angle_beta   90.00
_cell.angle_gamma   90.00
#
_symmetry.space_group_name_H-M   'P 1'
#
loop_
_entity.id
_entity.type
_entity.pdbx_description
1 polymer ?
#
loop_
_entity_poly.entity_id
_entity_poly.type
_entity_poly.pdbx_seq_one_letter_code
_entity_poly.pdbx_strand_id
1 'polypeptide(L)' 'VLEDISESVVAIHTVNCSHCLDILRANQDSDPDWLVMRRKAEVEIIEGWISKYYVDLKAVQ' A
#
# COMPACT_ATOMS: atom_id res chain seq x y z
N VAL A 1 3.90 0.55 -15.05
CA VAL A 1 2.94 -0.56 -14.91
C VAL A 1 1.68 0.04 -14.33
N LEU A 2 0.52 -0.16 -14.97
CA LEU A 2 -0.75 0.47 -14.57
C LEU A 2 -1.80 -0.54 -14.09
N GLU A 3 -1.46 -1.83 -14.13
CA GLU A 3 -2.36 -2.95 -13.87
C GLU A 3 -1.62 -4.01 -13.04
N ASP A 4 -2.38 -4.78 -12.28
CA ASP A 4 -1.85 -5.87 -11.46
C ASP A 4 -1.20 -6.95 -12.34
N ILE A 5 -0.09 -7.51 -11.85
CA ILE A 5 0.61 -8.61 -12.50
C ILE A 5 0.10 -9.95 -11.96
N SER A 6 -0.32 -9.98 -10.69
CA SER A 6 -0.93 -11.12 -10.01
C SER A 6 -1.72 -10.66 -8.79
N GLU A 7 -2.36 -11.58 -8.08
CA GLU A 7 -3.04 -11.30 -6.80
C GLU A 7 -2.12 -10.71 -5.71
N SER A 8 -0.81 -10.96 -5.80
CA SER A 8 0.18 -10.48 -4.81
C SER A 8 1.14 -9.43 -5.34
N VAL A 9 1.18 -9.21 -6.66
CA VAL A 9 1.99 -8.18 -7.31
C VAL A 9 1.04 -7.17 -7.94
N VAL A 10 0.59 -6.24 -7.10
CA VAL A 10 -0.48 -5.29 -7.42
C VAL A 10 0.07 -3.91 -7.80
N ALA A 11 -0.59 -3.23 -8.73
CA ALA A 11 -0.31 -1.87 -9.15
C ALA A 11 -1.33 -0.91 -8.52
N ILE A 12 -0.91 -0.24 -7.46
CA ILE A 12 -1.65 0.92 -6.97
C ILE A 12 -1.30 2.06 -7.92
N HIS A 13 -2.27 2.60 -8.67
CA HIS A 13 -2.06 3.73 -9.59
C HIS A 13 -2.93 4.93 -9.20
N THR A 14 -2.49 6.14 -9.56
CA THR A 14 -3.26 7.37 -9.36
C THR A 14 -2.97 8.33 -10.50
N VAL A 15 -3.99 9.06 -10.93
CA VAL A 15 -3.91 9.99 -12.07
C VAL A 15 -3.15 11.27 -11.71
N ASN A 16 -3.12 11.64 -10.41
CA ASN A 16 -2.67 12.95 -9.95
C ASN A 16 -1.32 12.93 -9.19
N CYS A 17 -0.45 11.93 -9.42
CA CYS A 17 0.79 11.81 -8.67
C CYS A 17 1.96 12.66 -9.21
N SER A 18 2.85 13.05 -8.30
CA SER A 18 4.26 13.34 -8.62
C SER A 18 5.12 12.10 -8.31
N HIS A 19 6.43 12.17 -8.57
CA HIS A 19 7.32 11.03 -8.37
C HIS A 19 7.38 10.59 -6.89
N CYS A 20 6.81 9.42 -6.59
CA CYS A 20 6.85 8.77 -5.28
C CYS A 20 6.33 9.65 -4.12
N LEU A 21 5.20 10.33 -4.32
CA LEU A 21 4.60 11.19 -3.29
C LEU A 21 4.10 10.40 -2.06
N ASP A 22 3.71 9.15 -2.28
CA ASP A 22 3.22 8.21 -1.27
C ASP A 22 4.24 7.93 -0.17
N ILE A 23 5.54 7.87 -0.47
CA ILE A 23 6.61 7.63 0.51
C ILE A 23 7.04 8.86 1.32
N LEU A 24 6.59 10.07 0.93
CA LEU A 24 6.91 11.28 1.67
C LEU A 24 6.12 11.36 2.98
N ARG A 25 6.63 12.15 3.94
CA ARG A 25 5.93 12.38 5.21
C ARG A 25 4.56 12.99 4.94
N ALA A 26 3.54 12.45 5.61
CA ALA A 26 2.19 12.98 5.52
C ALA A 26 2.12 14.40 6.09
N ASN A 27 1.35 15.25 5.40
CA ASN A 27 0.95 16.57 5.87
C ASN A 27 -0.57 16.63 5.93
N GLN A 28 -1.12 16.68 7.15
CA GLN A 28 -2.57 16.66 7.37
C GLN A 28 -3.30 17.89 6.81
N ASP A 29 -2.61 19.01 6.65
CA ASP A 29 -3.22 20.27 6.21
C ASP A 29 -3.24 20.41 4.68
N SER A 30 -2.33 19.72 3.97
CA SER A 30 -2.15 19.90 2.52
C SER A 30 -2.33 18.63 1.69
N ASP A 31 -2.23 17.45 2.31
CA ASP A 31 -2.33 16.20 1.55
C ASP A 31 -3.77 15.99 1.08
N PRO A 32 -3.98 15.76 -0.22
CA PRO A 32 -5.32 15.53 -0.75
C PRO A 32 -5.83 14.15 -0.33
N ASP A 33 -7.15 14.00 -0.21
CA ASP A 33 -7.80 12.76 0.23
C ASP A 33 -7.38 11.54 -0.59
N TRP A 34 -7.15 11.69 -1.89
CA TRP A 34 -6.71 10.58 -2.75
C TRP A 34 -5.34 10.04 -2.36
N LEU A 35 -4.44 10.88 -1.86
CA LEU A 35 -3.11 10.48 -1.40
C LEU A 35 -3.22 9.73 -0.07
N VAL A 36 -4.11 10.21 0.81
CA VAL A 36 -4.40 9.55 2.09
C VAL A 36 -5.02 8.16 1.85
N MET A 37 -6.01 8.06 0.97
CA MET A 37 -6.64 6.77 0.62
C MET A 37 -5.63 5.78 0.03
N ARG A 38 -4.71 6.28 -0.79
CA ARG A 38 -3.64 5.46 -1.37
C ARG A 38 -2.69 4.89 -0.33
N ARG A 39 -2.18 5.73 0.58
CA ARG A 39 -1.32 5.27 1.69
C ARG A 39 -2.06 4.28 2.59
N LYS A 40 -3.37 4.44 2.80
CA LYS A 40 -4.18 3.47 3.55
C LYS A 40 -4.22 2.11 2.85
N ALA A 41 -4.43 2.07 1.54
CA ALA A 41 -4.41 0.82 0.77
C ALA A 41 -3.03 0.14 0.83
N GLU A 42 -1.94 0.92 0.75
CA GLU A 42 -0.57 0.41 0.93
C GLU A 42 -0.37 -0.23 2.31
N VAL A 43 -0.81 0.46 3.38
CA VAL A 43 -0.72 -0.06 4.76
C VAL A 43 -1.54 -1.34 4.93
N GLU A 44 -2.77 -1.38 4.41
CA GLU A 44 -3.64 -2.57 4.48
C GLU A 44 -2.99 -3.80 3.83
N ILE A 45 -2.35 -3.63 2.68
CA ILE A 45 -1.62 -4.71 1.99
C ILE A 45 -0.43 -5.18 2.85
N ILE A 46 0.36 -4.26 3.41
CA ILE A 46 1.52 -4.58 4.25
C ILE A 46 1.08 -5.30 5.55
N GLU A 47 0.00 -4.84 6.18
CA GLU A 47 -0.62 -5.50 7.33
C GLU A 47 -1.08 -6.92 6.99
N GLY A 48 -1.63 -7.12 5.79
CA GLY A 48 -1.95 -8.43 5.23
C GLY A 48 -0.72 -9.34 5.12
N TRP A 49 0.41 -8.83 4.61
CA TRP A 49 1.66 -9.59 4.52
C TRP A 49 2.19 -10.01 5.88
N ILE A 50 2.19 -9.10 6.86
CA ILE A 50 2.65 -9.37 8.23
C ILE A 50 1.74 -10.40 8.90
N SER A 51 0.42 -10.26 8.74
CA SER A 51 -0.57 -11.18 9.31
C SER A 51 -0.40 -12.59 8.74
N LYS A 52 -0.25 -12.70 7.41
CA LYS A 52 0.02 -13.96 6.73
C LYS A 52 1.30 -14.61 7.23
N TYR A 53 2.38 -13.84 7.37
CA TYR A 53 3.64 -14.35 7.91
C TYR A 53 3.47 -15.00 9.28
N TYR A 54 2.76 -14.36 10.21
CA TYR A 54 2.56 -14.93 11.56
C TYR A 54 1.64 -16.15 11.58
N VAL A 55 0.67 -16.23 10.66
CA VAL A 55 -0.15 -17.43 10.49
C VAL A 55 0.70 -18.59 9.96
N ASP A 56 1.47 -18.34 8.91
CA ASP A 56 2.33 -19.35 8.29
C ASP A 56 3.43 -19.82 9.25
N LEU A 57 4.03 -18.90 10.03
CA LEU A 57 5.04 -19.23 11.04
C LEU A 57 4.49 -20.18 12.11
N LYS A 58 3.28 -19.93 12.61
CA LYS A 58 2.62 -20.81 13.59
C LYS A 58 2.27 -22.19 13.04
N ALA A 59 2.07 -22.31 11.73
CA ALA A 59 1.76 -23.59 11.09
C ALA A 59 3.00 -24.48 10.92
N VAL A 60 4.20 -23.89 10.97
CA VAL A 60 5.49 -24.59 10.80
C VAL A 60 6.23 -24.79 12.14
N GLN A 61 5.80 -24.10 13.21
CA GLN A 61 6.28 -24.28 14.59
C GLN A 61 5.54 -25.43 15.30
#